data_AF-A0A7Y4Y680-F1
#
_entry.id   AF-A0A7Y4Y680-F1
#
_cell.length_a   1.000
_cell.length_b   1.000
_cell.length_c   1.000
_cell.angle_alpha   90.00
_cell.angle_beta   90.00
_cell.angle_gamma   90.00
#
_symmetry.space_group_name_H-M   'P 1'
#
loop_
_entity.id
_entity.type
_entity.pdbx_description
1 polymer ?
#
loop_
_entity_poly.entity_id
_entity_poly.type
_entity_poly.pdbx_seq_one_letter_code
_entity_poly.pdbx_strand_id
1 'polypeptide(L)'
;MKQFVITLIAVLVGGFLALLGYDRFIVQPREAAAAEAAAKAQAGPANPQVDLGRARAEAQQVAAEVEASVQRSVDGAREAMDAQAKVMDRRALIADAASRATMFRVSLTEYYQSNGRWPRDADEAGLPAPTEMRGGAVREIRLGTQGVVTVKMDERFPEGSAIVLRPAVNAASGMVDWTCEVKGDELKQSLPRCKG
;
A
#
# COMPACT_ATOMS: atom_id res chain seq x y z
N MET A 1 75.58 -62.09 54.74
CA MET A 1 75.13 -61.01 53.82
C MET A 1 74.37 -61.52 52.59
N LYS A 2 74.84 -62.54 51.85
CA LYS A 2 74.16 -63.03 50.62
C LYS A 2 72.72 -63.50 50.82
N GLN A 3 72.39 -64.15 51.94
CA GLN A 3 71.05 -64.71 52.17
C GLN A 3 69.97 -63.62 52.39
N PHE A 4 70.33 -62.49 53.00
CA PHE A 4 69.43 -61.34 53.19
C PHE A 4 69.12 -60.60 51.88
N VAL A 5 70.09 -60.54 50.96
CA VAL A 5 69.89 -59.89 49.65
C VAL A 5 68.93 -60.71 48.80
N ILE A 6 69.02 -62.04 48.84
CA ILE A 6 68.13 -62.94 48.07
C ILE A 6 66.69 -62.86 48.59
N THR A 7 66.47 -62.84 49.90
CA THR A 7 65.11 -62.71 50.47
C THR A 7 64.50 -61.35 50.18
N LEU A 8 65.29 -60.27 50.25
CA LEU A 8 64.83 -58.92 49.88
C LEU A 8 64.40 -58.85 48.41
N ILE A 9 65.20 -59.40 47.49
CA ILE A 9 64.88 -59.44 46.06
C ILE A 9 63.61 -60.27 45.82
N ALA A 10 63.47 -61.43 46.46
CA ALA A 10 62.28 -62.28 46.31
C ALA A 10 60.99 -61.56 46.77
N VAL A 11 61.05 -60.80 47.87
CA VAL A 11 59.91 -60.02 48.36
C VAL A 11 59.58 -58.86 47.41
N LEU A 12 60.58 -58.15 46.89
CA LEU A 12 60.36 -57.05 45.93
C LEU A 12 59.77 -57.55 44.62
N VAL A 13 60.28 -58.66 44.08
CA VAL A 13 59.74 -59.27 42.86
C VAL A 13 58.31 -59.78 43.08
N GLY A 14 58.05 -60.43 44.22
CA GLY A 14 56.70 -60.87 44.57
C GLY A 14 55.72 -59.71 44.72
N GLY A 15 56.13 -58.62 45.37
CA GLY A 15 55.33 -57.41 45.51
C GLY A 15 55.05 -56.73 44.16
N PHE A 16 56.05 -56.67 43.29
CA PHE A 16 55.90 -56.09 41.95
C PHE A 16 54.93 -56.90 41.07
N LEU A 17 55.03 -58.23 41.10
CA LEU A 17 54.09 -59.11 40.38
C LEU A 17 52.67 -59.01 40.92
N ALA A 18 52.51 -58.85 42.24
CA ALA A 18 51.19 -58.64 42.85
C ALA A 18 50.57 -57.29 42.41
N LEU A 19 51.38 -56.22 42.32
CA LEU A 19 50.92 -54.92 41.83
C LEU A 19 50.53 -54.96 40.35
N LEU A 20 51.32 -55.61 39.49
CA LEU A 20 50.97 -55.80 38.07
C LEU A 20 49.70 -56.64 37.90
N GLY A 21 49.52 -57.68 38.73
CA GLY A 21 48.30 -58.48 38.75
C GLY A 21 47.09 -57.65 39.16
N TYR A 22 47.22 -56.82 40.20
CA TYR A 22 46.15 -55.94 40.67
C TYR A 22 45.76 -54.89 39.60
N ASP A 23 46.74 -54.25 38.97
CA ASP A 23 46.48 -53.26 37.93
C ASP A 23 45.75 -53.86 36.72
N ARG A 24 46.24 -55.00 36.22
CA ARG A 24 45.71 -55.66 35.02
C ARG A 24 44.32 -56.27 35.24
N PHE A 25 44.07 -56.88 36.40
CA PHE A 25 42.84 -57.65 36.64
C PHE A 25 41.78 -56.90 37.45
N ILE A 26 42.14 -55.86 38.20
CA ILE A 26 41.19 -55.12 39.04
C ILE A 26 40.99 -53.69 38.53
N VAL A 27 42.07 -52.95 38.28
CA VAL A 27 41.98 -51.52 37.97
C VAL A 27 41.50 -51.30 36.53
N GLN A 28 42.21 -51.84 35.53
CA GLN A 28 41.86 -51.68 34.12
C GLN A 28 40.40 -52.06 33.77
N PRO A 29 39.87 -53.24 34.19
CA PRO A 29 38.49 -53.59 33.88
C PRO A 29 37.46 -52.69 34.60
N ARG A 30 37.79 -52.14 35.77
CA ARG A 30 36.92 -51.16 36.46
C ARG A 30 36.89 -49.82 35.75
N GLU A 31 38.03 -49.35 35.26
CA GLU A 31 38.10 -48.12 34.47
C GLU A 31 37.39 -48.25 33.13
N ALA A 32 37.54 -49.39 32.45
CA ALA A 32 36.80 -49.69 31.23
C ALA A 32 35.28 -49.74 31.49
N ALA A 33 34.85 -50.44 32.54
CA ALA A 33 33.44 -50.48 32.93
C ALA A 33 32.89 -49.11 33.35
N ALA A 34 33.71 -48.28 34.02
CA ALA A 34 33.35 -46.91 34.40
C ALA A 34 33.26 -45.99 33.17
N ALA A 35 34.17 -46.14 32.19
CA ALA A 35 34.14 -45.40 30.93
C ALA A 35 32.92 -45.78 30.08
N GLU A 36 32.58 -47.07 30.02
CA GLU A 36 31.35 -47.54 29.37
C GLU A 36 30.08 -47.06 30.09
N ALA A 37 30.08 -47.05 31.42
CA ALA A 37 28.96 -46.52 32.21
C ALA A 37 28.79 -45.01 32.02
N ALA A 38 29.90 -44.25 31.95
CA ALA A 38 29.89 -42.82 31.65
C ALA A 38 29.40 -42.54 30.22
N ALA A 39 29.82 -43.34 29.24
CA ALA A 39 29.35 -43.25 27.87
C ALA A 39 27.83 -43.57 27.75
N LYS A 40 27.35 -44.58 28.47
CA LYS A 40 25.91 -44.93 28.52
C LYS A 40 25.08 -43.88 29.29
N ALA A 41 25.63 -43.24 30.32
CA ALA A 41 24.97 -42.16 31.03
C ALA A 41 24.81 -40.89 30.17
N GLN A 42 25.76 -40.66 29.25
CA GLN A 42 25.63 -39.60 28.23
C GLN A 42 24.66 -39.98 27.11
N ALA A 43 24.44 -41.27 26.86
CA ALA A 43 23.43 -41.82 25.96
C ALA A 43 22.11 -42.14 26.69
N GLY A 44 21.57 -41.16 27.42
CA GLY A 44 20.29 -41.26 28.12
C GLY A 44 19.14 -41.78 27.23
N PRO A 45 18.02 -42.24 27.82
CA PRO A 45 16.95 -42.92 27.09
C PRO A 45 16.51 -42.07 25.91
N ALA A 46 16.37 -42.70 24.74
CA ALA A 46 15.80 -42.09 23.55
C ALA A 46 14.34 -41.69 23.83
N ASN A 47 14.14 -40.55 24.49
CA ASN A 47 12.93 -39.77 24.32
C ASN A 47 12.85 -39.44 22.83
N PRO A 48 11.70 -39.59 22.16
CA PRO A 48 11.51 -38.96 20.86
C PRO A 48 11.72 -37.47 21.08
N GLN A 49 12.93 -37.05 20.75
CA GLN A 49 13.48 -35.75 21.06
C GLN A 49 12.54 -34.75 20.39
N VAL A 50 11.85 -33.95 21.19
CA VAL A 50 11.06 -32.82 20.69
C VAL A 50 12.04 -32.00 19.87
N ASP A 51 11.88 -32.04 18.54
CA ASP A 51 12.77 -31.37 17.60
C ASP A 51 12.46 -29.87 17.62
N LEU A 52 13.02 -29.20 18.62
CA LEU A 52 12.88 -27.76 18.84
C LEU A 52 13.43 -26.97 17.64
N GLY A 53 14.35 -27.54 16.86
CA GLY A 53 14.89 -26.94 15.64
C GLY A 53 13.84 -26.90 14.54
N ARG A 54 13.18 -28.04 14.29
CA ARG A 54 12.06 -28.14 13.36
C ARG A 54 10.86 -27.30 13.78
N ALA A 55 10.48 -27.33 15.05
CA ALA A 55 9.38 -26.52 15.58
C ALA A 55 9.65 -25.01 15.42
N ARG A 56 10.91 -24.57 15.61
CA ARG A 56 11.30 -23.17 15.38
C ARG A 56 11.28 -22.80 13.90
N ALA A 57 11.71 -23.71 13.02
CA ALA A 57 11.67 -23.50 11.57
C ALA A 57 10.23 -23.42 11.04
N GLU A 58 9.35 -24.33 11.49
CA GLU A 58 7.92 -24.32 11.16
C GLU A 58 7.24 -23.03 11.66
N ALA A 59 7.53 -22.61 12.90
CA ALA A 59 7.02 -21.34 13.45
C ALA A 59 7.51 -20.10 12.65
N GLN A 60 8.76 -20.10 12.19
CA GLN A 60 9.29 -19.03 11.33
C GLN A 60 8.63 -19.00 9.96
N GLN A 61 8.35 -20.16 9.37
CA GLN A 61 7.63 -20.24 8.09
C GLN A 61 6.20 -19.73 8.21
N VAL A 62 5.47 -20.15 9.26
CA VAL A 62 4.09 -19.67 9.51
C VAL A 62 4.09 -18.17 9.77
N ALA A 63 5.03 -17.64 10.55
CA ALA A 63 5.13 -16.20 10.78
C ALA A 63 5.38 -15.42 9.48
N ALA A 64 6.27 -15.93 8.61
CA ALA A 64 6.54 -15.31 7.32
C ALA A 64 5.32 -15.36 6.38
N GLU A 65 4.56 -16.45 6.38
CA GLU A 65 3.34 -16.59 5.58
C GLU A 65 2.23 -15.65 6.07
N VAL A 66 2.04 -15.56 7.39
CA VAL A 66 1.06 -14.65 8.01
C VAL A 66 1.42 -13.20 7.71
N GLU A 67 2.68 -12.81 7.86
CA GLU A 67 3.15 -11.46 7.52
C GLU A 67 2.88 -11.15 6.04
N ALA A 68 3.19 -12.08 5.13
CA ALA A 68 2.90 -11.92 3.71
C ALA A 68 1.40 -11.85 3.38
N SER A 69 0.55 -12.53 4.14
CA SER A 69 -0.92 -12.46 3.99
C SER A 69 -1.49 -11.14 4.50
N VAL A 70 -1.02 -10.69 5.67
CA VAL A 70 -1.37 -9.39 6.24
C VAL A 70 -0.93 -8.26 5.32
N GLN A 71 0.31 -8.30 4.83
CA GLN A 71 0.85 -7.29 3.93
C GLN A 71 0.01 -7.19 2.64
N ARG A 72 -0.33 -8.32 2.00
CA ARG A 72 -1.22 -8.33 0.84
C ARG A 72 -2.60 -7.74 1.13
N SER A 73 -3.15 -8.04 2.31
CA SER A 73 -4.46 -7.52 2.71
C SER A 73 -4.43 -6.01 2.95
N VAL A 74 -3.37 -5.52 3.60
CA VAL A 74 -3.18 -4.09 3.87
C VAL A 74 -2.90 -3.32 2.58
N ASP A 75 -2.08 -3.84 1.69
CA ASP A 75 -1.77 -3.19 0.42
C ASP A 75 -3.00 -3.12 -0.48
N GLY A 76 -3.79 -4.20 -0.57
CA GLY A 76 -5.08 -4.17 -1.26
C GLY A 76 -6.07 -3.16 -0.66
N ALA A 77 -6.10 -3.03 0.68
CA ALA A 77 -6.93 -2.03 1.34
C ALA A 77 -6.45 -0.60 1.04
N ARG A 78 -5.14 -0.34 1.04
CA ARG A 78 -4.55 0.96 0.69
C ARG A 78 -4.87 1.34 -0.76
N GLU A 79 -4.67 0.41 -1.70
CA GLU A 79 -4.98 0.62 -3.12
C GLU A 79 -6.46 0.97 -3.34
N ALA A 80 -7.37 0.28 -2.65
CA ALA A 80 -8.80 0.57 -2.73
C ALA A 80 -9.14 1.97 -2.18
N MET A 81 -8.52 2.38 -1.07
CA MET A 81 -8.71 3.71 -0.48
C MET A 81 -8.14 4.81 -1.38
N ASP A 82 -6.96 4.61 -1.96
CA ASP A 82 -6.32 5.54 -2.89
C ASP A 82 -7.13 5.68 -4.19
N ALA A 83 -7.69 4.57 -4.69
CA ALA A 83 -8.58 4.60 -5.85
C ALA A 83 -9.85 5.42 -5.56
N GLN A 84 -10.46 5.23 -4.39
CA GLN A 84 -11.61 6.04 -3.97
C GLN A 84 -11.24 7.52 -3.80
N ALA A 85 -10.09 7.82 -3.20
CA ALA A 85 -9.61 9.19 -3.03
C ALA A 85 -9.43 9.91 -4.38
N LYS A 86 -8.86 9.23 -5.38
CA LYS A 86 -8.73 9.77 -6.74
C LYS A 86 -10.07 10.05 -7.41
N VAL A 87 -11.06 9.17 -7.25
CA VAL A 87 -12.42 9.39 -7.80
C VAL A 87 -13.10 10.58 -7.12
N MET A 88 -12.95 10.71 -5.80
CA MET A 88 -13.50 11.85 -5.06
C MET A 88 -12.85 13.17 -5.48
N ASP A 89 -11.53 13.17 -5.69
CA ASP A 89 -10.80 14.33 -6.22
C ASP A 89 -11.31 14.72 -7.61
N ARG A 90 -11.52 13.75 -8.51
CA ARG A 90 -12.07 14.03 -9.84
C ARG A 90 -13.49 14.61 -9.80
N ARG A 91 -14.39 14.08 -8.96
CA ARG A 91 -15.73 14.65 -8.79
C ARG A 91 -15.68 16.08 -8.26
N ALA A 92 -14.78 16.36 -7.32
CA ALA A 92 -14.58 17.73 -6.82
C ALA A 92 -14.10 18.66 -7.96
N LEU A 93 -13.18 18.20 -8.80
CA LEU A 93 -12.71 18.95 -9.98
C LEU A 93 -13.83 19.23 -10.99
N ILE A 94 -14.72 18.26 -11.25
CA ILE A 94 -15.89 18.46 -12.12
C ILE A 94 -16.87 19.46 -11.47
N ALA A 95 -17.09 19.38 -10.17
CA ALA A 95 -17.97 20.29 -9.45
C ALA A 95 -17.43 21.73 -9.47
N ASP A 96 -16.13 21.92 -9.28
CA ASP A 96 -15.47 23.23 -9.43
C ASP A 96 -15.68 23.79 -10.85
N ALA A 97 -15.42 23.00 -11.89
CA ALA A 97 -15.65 23.41 -13.28
C ALA A 97 -17.12 23.80 -13.54
N ALA A 98 -18.08 23.03 -13.03
CA ALA A 98 -19.51 23.31 -13.15
C ALA A 98 -19.94 24.58 -12.40
N SER A 99 -19.32 24.86 -11.24
CA SER A 99 -19.57 26.08 -10.47
C SER A 99 -19.10 27.32 -11.24
N ARG A 100 -17.93 27.25 -11.88
CA ARG A 100 -17.41 28.30 -12.76
C ARG A 100 -18.34 28.52 -13.96
N ALA A 101 -18.78 27.46 -14.63
CA ALA A 101 -19.76 27.58 -15.71
C ALA A 101 -21.06 28.28 -15.25
N THR A 102 -21.53 27.96 -14.03
CA THR A 102 -22.72 28.57 -13.44
C THR A 102 -22.53 30.06 -13.14
N MET A 103 -21.34 30.48 -12.72
CA MET A 103 -21.01 31.90 -12.53
C MET A 103 -21.19 32.70 -13.83
N PHE A 104 -20.66 32.20 -14.96
CA PHE A 104 -20.89 32.83 -16.26
C PHE A 104 -22.37 32.85 -16.61
N ARG A 105 -23.09 31.76 -16.39
CA ARG A 105 -24.53 31.68 -16.67
C ARG A 105 -25.30 32.82 -16.00
N VAL A 106 -25.03 33.06 -14.72
CA VAL A 106 -25.70 34.09 -13.92
C VAL A 106 -25.36 35.48 -14.45
N SER A 107 -24.08 35.82 -14.54
CA SER A 107 -23.63 37.14 -15.01
C SER A 107 -24.09 37.44 -16.44
N LEU A 108 -23.99 36.48 -17.37
CA LEU A 108 -24.44 36.66 -18.75
C LEU A 108 -25.96 36.85 -18.84
N THR A 109 -26.72 36.16 -17.98
CA THR A 109 -28.18 36.37 -17.88
C THR A 109 -28.48 37.77 -17.39
N GLU A 110 -27.87 38.20 -16.28
CA GLU A 110 -28.07 39.55 -15.72
C GLU A 110 -27.69 40.66 -16.71
N TYR A 111 -26.57 40.47 -17.43
CA TYR A 111 -26.15 41.38 -18.48
C TYR A 111 -27.19 41.46 -19.59
N TYR A 112 -27.68 40.30 -20.08
CA TYR A 112 -28.69 40.25 -21.12
C TYR A 112 -29.99 40.94 -20.69
N GLN A 113 -30.46 40.66 -19.47
CA GLN A 113 -31.68 41.28 -18.94
C GLN A 113 -31.57 42.80 -18.79
N SER A 114 -30.37 43.31 -18.52
CA SER A 114 -30.13 44.75 -18.34
C SER A 114 -29.88 45.49 -19.66
N ASN A 115 -29.33 44.82 -20.66
CA ASN A 115 -28.84 45.46 -21.89
C ASN A 115 -29.61 45.05 -23.15
N GLY A 116 -30.46 44.02 -23.08
CA GLY A 116 -31.19 43.46 -24.23
C GLY A 116 -30.28 42.82 -25.30
N ARG A 117 -29.01 42.56 -24.97
CA ARG A 117 -28.02 41.94 -25.86
C ARG A 117 -27.02 41.12 -25.05
N TRP A 118 -26.38 40.16 -25.71
CA TRP A 118 -25.23 39.46 -25.14
C TRP A 118 -24.01 40.39 -25.04
N PRO A 119 -23.16 40.19 -24.03
CA PRO A 119 -21.90 40.93 -23.93
C PRO A 119 -20.92 40.44 -25.00
N ARG A 120 -20.02 41.32 -25.41
CA ARG A 120 -18.98 41.06 -26.41
C ARG A 120 -17.86 40.20 -25.85
N ASP A 121 -17.57 40.36 -24.57
CA ASP A 121 -16.52 39.67 -23.83
C ASP A 121 -16.93 39.50 -22.36
N ALA A 122 -16.06 38.83 -21.58
CA ALA A 122 -16.31 38.58 -20.16
C ALA A 122 -16.26 39.87 -19.32
N ASP A 123 -15.38 40.81 -19.67
CA ASP A 123 -15.19 42.07 -18.94
C ASP A 123 -16.44 42.95 -19.00
N GLU A 124 -17.08 43.03 -20.16
CA GLU A 124 -18.35 43.74 -20.34
C GLU A 124 -19.47 43.17 -19.45
N ALA A 125 -19.41 41.88 -19.11
CA ALA A 125 -20.33 41.21 -18.19
C ALA A 125 -19.91 41.28 -16.71
N GLY A 126 -18.81 41.97 -16.39
CA GLY A 126 -18.23 42.03 -15.04
C GLY A 126 -17.62 40.70 -14.58
N LEU A 127 -17.23 39.83 -15.51
CA LEU A 127 -16.57 38.56 -15.22
C LEU A 127 -15.05 38.72 -15.34
N PRO A 128 -14.27 38.00 -14.53
CA PRO A 128 -12.81 37.98 -14.68
C PRO A 128 -12.43 37.43 -16.06
N ALA A 129 -11.23 37.80 -16.52
CA ALA A 129 -10.78 37.37 -17.83
C ALA A 129 -10.73 35.82 -17.89
N PRO A 130 -11.14 35.17 -18.99
CA PRO A 130 -11.20 33.71 -19.02
C PRO A 130 -9.85 33.01 -18.80
N THR A 131 -8.73 33.72 -19.01
CA THR A 131 -7.37 33.26 -18.70
C THR A 131 -7.08 33.20 -17.20
N GLU A 132 -7.72 34.05 -16.39
CA GLU A 132 -7.56 34.10 -14.92
C GLU A 132 -8.39 33.02 -14.23
N MET A 133 -9.36 32.44 -14.94
CA MET A 133 -10.25 31.41 -14.41
C MET A 133 -9.74 29.97 -14.62
N ARG A 134 -8.51 29.83 -15.10
CA ARG A 134 -7.79 28.54 -15.20
C ARG A 134 -7.45 28.00 -13.82
N GLY A 135 -7.18 26.71 -13.73
CA GLY A 135 -6.89 26.02 -12.47
C GLY A 135 -8.06 25.13 -12.03
N GLY A 136 -7.90 24.43 -10.92
CA GLY A 136 -8.68 23.20 -10.74
C GLY A 136 -8.41 22.30 -11.95
N ALA A 137 -9.43 21.68 -12.54
CA ALA A 137 -9.30 20.96 -13.81
C ALA A 137 -9.70 21.78 -15.05
N VAL A 138 -9.90 23.08 -14.91
CA VAL A 138 -10.29 23.97 -16.00
C VAL A 138 -9.04 24.47 -16.72
N ARG A 139 -8.91 24.06 -17.98
CA ARG A 139 -7.83 24.51 -18.87
C ARG A 139 -8.15 25.83 -19.55
N GLU A 140 -9.41 26.02 -19.95
CA GLU A 140 -9.86 27.20 -20.69
C GLU A 140 -11.34 27.41 -20.47
N ILE A 141 -11.75 28.66 -20.24
CA ILE A 141 -13.14 29.08 -20.43
C ILE A 141 -13.19 29.95 -21.68
N ARG A 142 -14.19 29.73 -22.52
CA ARG A 142 -14.43 30.53 -23.72
C ARG A 142 -15.86 31.05 -23.71
N LEU A 143 -15.99 32.36 -23.86
CA LEU A 143 -17.24 32.99 -24.25
C LEU A 143 -17.34 32.97 -25.78
N GLY A 144 -18.33 32.25 -26.29
CA GLY A 144 -18.67 32.16 -27.70
C GLY A 144 -19.70 33.21 -28.10
N THR A 145 -20.07 33.17 -29.37
CA THR A 145 -21.16 34.01 -29.91
C THR A 145 -22.46 33.74 -29.17
N GLN A 146 -23.29 34.78 -29.02
CA GLN A 146 -24.62 34.68 -28.40
C GLN A 146 -24.59 34.14 -26.96
N GLY A 147 -23.54 34.44 -26.18
CA GLY A 147 -23.48 34.06 -24.76
C GLY A 147 -23.21 32.58 -24.49
N VAL A 148 -22.82 31.79 -25.50
CA VAL A 148 -22.44 30.38 -25.30
C VAL A 148 -21.17 30.31 -24.45
N VAL A 149 -21.19 29.52 -23.39
CA VAL A 149 -20.02 29.32 -22.51
C VAL A 149 -19.47 27.93 -22.73
N THR A 150 -18.17 27.81 -22.96
CA THR A 150 -17.48 26.52 -23.05
C THR A 150 -16.36 26.45 -22.01
N VAL A 151 -16.46 25.52 -21.08
CA VAL A 151 -15.42 25.21 -20.08
C VAL A 151 -14.73 23.93 -20.53
N LYS A 152 -13.47 24.04 -20.95
CA LYS A 152 -12.66 22.88 -21.36
C LYS A 152 -11.88 22.34 -20.18
N MET A 153 -11.92 21.04 -20.04
CA MET A 153 -11.11 20.33 -19.05
C MET A 153 -9.65 20.22 -19.53
N ASP A 154 -8.75 19.99 -18.59
CA ASP A 154 -7.34 19.72 -18.82
C ASP A 154 -7.05 18.24 -19.12
N GLU A 155 -5.78 17.89 -19.19
CA GLU A 155 -5.27 16.56 -19.53
C GLU A 155 -5.60 15.45 -18.52
N ARG A 156 -6.12 15.78 -17.33
CA ARG A 156 -6.62 14.76 -16.38
C ARG A 156 -7.90 14.10 -16.86
N PHE A 157 -8.60 14.74 -17.79
CA PHE A 157 -9.81 14.23 -18.44
C PHE A 157 -9.51 13.85 -19.89
N PRO A 158 -10.30 12.94 -20.49
CA PRO A 158 -10.16 12.59 -21.90
C PRO A 158 -10.14 13.84 -22.79
N GLU A 159 -9.34 13.81 -23.85
CA GLU A 159 -9.21 14.94 -24.75
C GLU A 159 -10.58 15.39 -25.29
N GLY A 160 -10.82 16.69 -25.27
CA GLY A 160 -12.09 17.28 -25.71
C GLY A 160 -13.20 17.27 -24.66
N SER A 161 -12.94 16.77 -23.45
CA SER A 161 -13.89 16.89 -22.33
C SER A 161 -14.21 18.36 -22.03
N ALA A 162 -15.51 18.67 -21.97
CA ALA A 162 -15.97 20.05 -21.82
C ALA A 162 -17.39 20.12 -21.26
N ILE A 163 -17.69 21.23 -20.59
CA ILE A 163 -19.06 21.65 -20.22
C ILE A 163 -19.42 22.83 -21.14
N VAL A 164 -20.56 22.74 -21.81
CA VAL A 164 -21.07 23.76 -22.73
C VAL A 164 -22.43 24.23 -22.25
N LEU A 165 -22.55 25.52 -21.96
CA LEU A 165 -23.83 26.16 -21.64
C LEU A 165 -24.28 26.98 -22.84
N ARG A 166 -25.49 26.73 -23.32
CA ARG A 166 -26.09 27.49 -24.42
C ARG A 166 -27.32 28.21 -23.92
N PRO A 167 -27.37 29.54 -24.02
CA PRO A 167 -28.59 30.26 -23.74
C PRO A 167 -29.51 30.25 -24.97
N ALA A 168 -30.81 30.30 -24.71
CA ALA A 168 -31.85 30.54 -25.68
C ALA A 168 -32.78 31.61 -25.10
N VAL A 169 -32.98 32.71 -25.84
CA VAL A 169 -33.87 33.78 -25.38
C VAL A 169 -35.27 33.49 -25.91
N ASN A 170 -36.23 33.41 -25.00
CA ASN A 170 -37.63 33.34 -25.36
C ASN A 170 -38.09 34.71 -25.86
N ALA A 171 -38.39 34.82 -27.15
CA ALA A 171 -38.78 36.09 -27.77
C ALA A 171 -40.09 36.68 -27.22
N ALA A 172 -40.98 35.87 -26.64
CA ALA A 172 -42.26 36.32 -26.11
C ALA A 172 -42.14 36.83 -24.66
N SER A 173 -41.32 36.18 -23.83
CA SER A 173 -41.17 36.55 -22.41
C SER A 173 -39.89 37.33 -22.09
N GLY A 174 -38.92 37.36 -23.00
CA GLY A 174 -37.57 37.88 -22.74
C GLY A 174 -36.77 37.03 -21.76
N MET A 175 -37.26 35.85 -21.36
CA MET A 175 -36.57 34.95 -20.43
C MET A 175 -35.41 34.23 -21.13
N VAL A 176 -34.30 34.06 -20.41
CA VAL A 176 -33.15 33.27 -20.88
C VAL A 176 -33.25 31.84 -20.35
N ASP A 177 -33.51 30.90 -21.25
CA ASP A 177 -33.42 29.47 -20.99
C ASP A 177 -31.99 28.97 -21.23
N TRP A 178 -31.54 28.00 -20.44
CA TRP A 178 -30.18 27.45 -20.57
C TRP A 178 -30.21 25.95 -20.80
N THR A 179 -29.49 25.50 -21.82
CA THR A 179 -29.17 24.08 -22.00
C THR A 179 -27.72 23.82 -21.56
N CYS A 180 -27.52 22.73 -20.83
CA CYS A 180 -26.20 22.23 -20.50
C CYS A 180 -25.90 20.98 -21.34
N GLU A 181 -24.76 20.98 -22.01
CA GLU A 181 -24.20 19.87 -22.76
C GLU A 181 -22.81 19.54 -22.20
N VAL A 182 -22.47 18.27 -22.11
CA VAL A 182 -21.15 17.81 -21.69
C VAL A 182 -20.54 16.88 -22.72
N LYS A 183 -19.21 16.91 -22.80
CA LYS A 183 -18.40 15.94 -23.56
C LYS A 183 -17.56 15.15 -22.59
N GLY A 184 -17.55 13.83 -22.73
CA GLY A 184 -16.82 12.89 -21.86
C GLY A 184 -17.74 12.15 -20.90
N ASP A 185 -17.60 10.82 -20.84
CA ASP A 185 -18.47 9.94 -20.06
C ASP A 185 -18.43 10.25 -18.56
N GLU A 186 -17.24 10.59 -18.05
CA GLU A 186 -17.07 10.94 -16.63
C GLU A 186 -17.83 12.22 -16.25
N LEU A 187 -17.84 13.22 -17.13
CA LEU A 187 -18.62 14.45 -16.94
C LEU A 187 -20.11 14.14 -17.04
N LYS A 188 -20.54 13.31 -18.00
CA LYS A 188 -21.93 12.88 -18.16
C LYS A 188 -22.45 12.14 -16.92
N GLN A 189 -21.66 11.26 -16.35
CA GLN A 189 -22.00 10.54 -15.12
C GLN A 189 -22.10 11.49 -13.91
N SER A 190 -21.22 12.49 -13.83
CA SER A 190 -21.14 13.40 -12.69
C SER A 190 -22.12 14.57 -12.76
N LEU A 191 -22.59 14.93 -13.98
CA LEU A 191 -23.50 16.05 -14.23
C LEU A 191 -24.79 15.55 -14.92
N PRO A 192 -25.66 14.81 -14.22
CA PRO A 192 -26.84 14.17 -14.82
C PRO A 192 -27.90 15.14 -15.34
N ARG A 193 -27.83 16.43 -14.98
CA ARG A 193 -28.70 17.48 -15.51
C ARG A 193 -28.23 18.03 -16.86
N CYS A 194 -27.00 17.72 -17.26
CA CYS A 194 -26.45 18.08 -18.55
C CYS A 194 -26.71 16.95 -19.55
N LYS A 195 -27.06 17.32 -20.78
CA LYS A 195 -27.12 16.38 -21.90
C LYS A 195 -25.70 15.96 -22.26
N GLY A 196 -25.48 14.73 -22.72
CA GLY A 196 -24.16 14.27 -23.14
C GLY A 196 -24.22 13.33 -24.30
#